data_AF-A0AAC9IZ46-F1
#
_entry.id   AF-A0AAC9IZ46-F1
#
_cell.length_a   1.000
_cell.length_b   1.000
_cell.length_c   1.000
_cell.angle_alpha   90.00
_cell.angle_beta   90.00
_cell.angle_gamma   90.00
#
_symmetry.space_group_name_H-M   'P 1'
#
loop_
_entity.id
_entity.type
_entity.pdbx_description
1 polymer ?
#
loop_
_entity_poly.entity_id
_entity_poly.type
_entity_poly.pdbx_seq_one_letter_code
_entity_poly.pdbx_strand_id
1 'polypeptide(L)'
;MSLELKGKRSVGFTFAWNGLKEVTRTERNFRIHLFITALVLTIGFLVELNWLEWCIVIFAIGFVLVTEVTNSAIEKMIDYLNPAIHPSAKIIKDMAAGAVLIAAIIAALIGLIIFLPKIYTLFM
;
A
#
# COMPACT_ATOMS: atom_id res chain seq x y z
N MET A 1 -10.34 7.25 33.58
CA MET A 1 -9.07 7.42 32.87
C MET A 1 -9.27 8.50 31.82
N SER A 2 -8.99 9.75 32.19
CA SER A 2 -9.12 10.92 31.33
C SER A 2 -8.12 10.82 30.19
N LEU A 3 -8.62 10.73 28.96
CA LEU A 3 -7.80 10.97 27.77
C LEU A 3 -7.45 12.46 27.76
N GLU A 4 -6.38 12.83 28.47
CA GLU A 4 -5.71 14.10 28.22
C GLU A 4 -5.17 14.05 26.79
N LEU A 5 -5.92 14.63 25.86
CA LEU A 5 -5.45 14.92 24.51
C LEU A 5 -4.37 16.01 24.63
N LYS A 6 -3.16 15.53 24.94
CA LYS A 6 -1.98 16.32 25.24
C LYS A 6 -1.50 17.06 23.99
N GLY A 7 -2.02 18.26 23.80
CA GLY A 7 -1.48 19.31 22.94
C GLY A 7 -1.55 19.01 21.45
N LYS A 8 -1.90 20.04 20.67
CA LYS A 8 -1.81 20.04 19.20
C LYS A 8 -0.33 19.95 18.78
N ARG A 9 0.27 18.76 18.90
CA ARG A 9 1.61 18.46 18.36
C ARG A 9 1.48 18.53 16.84
N SER A 10 2.30 19.34 16.19
CA SER A 10 2.34 19.38 14.72
C SER A 10 2.45 17.94 14.22
N VAL A 11 1.60 17.60 13.24
CA VAL A 11 1.66 16.32 12.52
C VAL A 11 2.91 16.40 11.63
N GLY A 12 4.08 16.29 12.25
CA GLY A 12 5.36 16.46 11.60
C GLY A 12 5.80 15.20 10.84
N PHE A 13 6.74 15.36 9.92
CA PHE A 13 7.39 14.27 9.19
C PHE A 13 7.87 13.12 10.08
N THR A 14 8.29 13.41 11.32
CA THR A 14 8.68 12.40 12.31
C THR A 14 7.57 11.41 12.63
N PHE A 15 6.32 11.87 12.78
CA PHE A 15 5.18 10.99 13.06
C PHE A 15 4.84 10.13 11.85
N ALA A 16 4.85 10.70 10.64
CA ALA A 16 4.64 9.95 9.40
C ALA A 16 5.70 8.85 9.22
N TRP A 17 6.97 9.17 9.48
CA TRP A 17 8.08 8.21 9.39
C TRP A 17 7.96 7.08 10.42
N ASN A 18 7.54 7.39 11.65
CA ASN A 18 7.27 6.37 12.66
C ASN A 18 6.11 5.45 12.24
N GLY A 19 5.06 5.99 11.62
CA GLY A 19 3.96 5.19 11.05
C GLY A 19 4.45 4.24 9.95
N LEU A 20 5.26 4.73 9.01
CA LEU A 20 5.84 3.91 7.95
C LEU A 20 6.78 2.82 8.48
N LYS A 21 7.61 3.14 9.49
CA LYS A 21 8.46 2.13 10.15
C LYS A 21 7.63 1.05 10.81
N GLU A 22 6.57 1.44 11.50
CA GLU A 22 5.72 0.50 12.23
C GLU A 22 4.99 -0.45 11.27
N VAL A 23 4.34 0.06 10.21
CA VAL A 23 3.67 -0.80 9.21
C VAL A 23 4.67 -1.72 8.50
N THR A 24 5.88 -1.22 8.18
CA THR A 24 6.94 -2.04 7.57
C THR A 24 7.38 -3.18 8.49
N ARG A 25 7.39 -2.96 9.81
CA ARG A 25 7.79 -3.98 10.79
C ARG A 25 6.67 -4.97 11.11
N THR A 26 5.42 -4.53 11.23
CA THR A 26 4.31 -5.41 11.65
C THR A 26 3.70 -6.15 10.47
N GLU A 27 3.60 -5.51 9.30
CA GLU A 27 2.80 -6.05 8.20
C GLU A 27 3.65 -6.79 7.17
N ARG A 28 3.38 -8.08 7.02
CA ARG A 28 4.05 -8.90 6.01
C ARG A 28 3.67 -8.47 4.59
N ASN A 29 2.40 -8.18 4.36
CA ASN A 29 1.89 -7.79 3.04
C ASN A 29 2.52 -6.48 2.57
N PHE A 30 2.63 -5.47 3.45
CA PHE A 30 3.36 -4.23 3.15
C PHE A 30 4.81 -4.49 2.70
N ARG A 31 5.56 -5.38 3.38
CA ARG A 31 6.92 -5.74 2.96
C ARG A 31 6.95 -6.42 1.58
N ILE A 32 5.97 -7.27 1.28
CA ILE A 32 5.84 -7.90 -0.04
C ILE A 32 5.57 -6.83 -1.10
N HIS A 33 4.67 -5.88 -0.84
CA HIS A 33 4.41 -4.76 -1.74
C HIS A 33 5.64 -3.89 -1.99
N LEU A 34 6.46 -3.62 -0.97
CA LEU A 34 7.73 -2.90 -1.14
C LEU A 34 8.73 -3.68 -2.01
N PHE A 35 8.83 -5.00 -1.82
CA PHE A 35 9.69 -5.84 -2.66
C PHE A 35 9.23 -5.86 -4.12
N ILE A 36 7.92 -6.06 -4.35
CA ILE A 36 7.32 -6.01 -5.69
C ILE A 36 7.54 -4.64 -6.33
N THR A 37 7.38 -3.56 -5.55
CA THR A 37 7.66 -2.18 -5.99
C THR A 37 9.09 -2.06 -6.50
N ALA A 38 10.08 -2.51 -5.73
CA ALA A 38 11.48 -2.46 -6.15
C ALA A 38 11.72 -3.23 -7.46
N LEU A 39 11.09 -4.40 -7.63
CA LEU A 39 11.16 -5.19 -8.85
C LEU A 39 10.54 -4.44 -10.06
N VAL A 40 9.33 -3.92 -9.90
CA VAL A 40 8.60 -3.20 -10.97
C VAL A 40 9.36 -1.94 -11.41
N LEU A 41 9.92 -1.18 -10.47
CA LEU A 41 10.74 -0.02 -10.79
C LEU A 41 12.01 -0.44 -11.54
N THR A 42 12.68 -1.51 -11.10
CA THR A 42 13.88 -2.02 -11.78
C THR A 42 13.56 -2.42 -13.22
N ILE A 43 12.48 -3.18 -13.43
CA ILE A 43 12.03 -3.56 -14.78
C ILE A 43 11.67 -2.30 -15.60
N GLY A 44 11.04 -1.29 -14.97
CA GLY A 44 10.68 -0.03 -15.63
C GLY A 44 11.88 0.72 -16.21
N PHE A 45 13.01 0.69 -15.52
CA PHE A 45 14.26 1.23 -16.04
C PHE A 45 14.83 0.38 -17.19
N LEU A 46 14.76 -0.95 -17.09
CA LEU A 46 15.28 -1.86 -18.13
C LEU A 46 14.51 -1.78 -19.45
N VAL A 47 13.20 -1.50 -19.40
CA VAL A 47 12.34 -1.42 -20.59
C VAL A 47 12.14 0.01 -21.11
N GLU A 48 12.90 0.97 -20.57
CA GLU A 48 12.89 2.38 -20.97
C GLU A 48 11.47 2.97 -21.02
N LEU A 49 10.79 2.97 -19.86
CA LEU A 49 9.50 3.63 -19.74
C LEU A 49 9.61 5.13 -20.01
N ASN A 50 8.64 5.67 -20.76
CA ASN A 50 8.52 7.10 -20.97
C ASN A 50 7.96 7.80 -19.71
N TRP A 51 8.00 9.13 -19.69
CA TRP A 51 7.59 9.94 -18.53
C TRP A 51 6.13 9.71 -18.11
N LEU A 52 5.21 9.51 -19.07
CA LEU A 52 3.80 9.23 -18.77
C LEU A 52 3.62 7.81 -18.19
N GLU A 53 4.30 6.82 -18.76
CA GLU A 53 4.31 5.44 -18.24
C GLU A 53 4.83 5.41 -16.79
N TRP A 54 5.91 6.15 -16.50
CA TRP A 54 6.44 6.32 -15.14
C TRP A 54 5.41 6.93 -14.18
N CYS A 55 4.77 8.04 -14.57
CA CYS A 55 3.75 8.67 -13.74
C CYS A 55 2.62 7.70 -13.38
N ILE A 56 2.16 6.91 -14.36
CA ILE A 56 1.08 5.94 -14.16
C ILE A 56 1.54 4.79 -13.25
N VAL A 57 2.73 4.23 -13.48
CA VAL A 57 3.28 3.14 -12.66
C VAL A 57 3.51 3.59 -11.22
N ILE A 58 4.10 4.77 -11.01
CA ILE A 58 4.34 5.34 -9.68
C ILE A 58 3.01 5.60 -8.96
N PHE A 59 2.01 6.12 -9.66
CA PHE A 59 0.68 6.33 -9.09
C PHE A 59 0.03 5.00 -8.67
N ALA A 60 0.07 3.98 -9.53
CA ALA A 60 -0.49 2.66 -9.24
C ALA A 60 0.17 2.02 -8.00
N ILE A 61 1.51 2.08 -7.92
CA ILE A 61 2.28 1.61 -6.76
C ILE A 61 1.88 2.41 -5.50
N GLY A 62 1.87 3.74 -5.60
CA GLY A 62 1.50 4.61 -4.48
C GLY A 62 0.10 4.32 -3.96
N PHE A 63 -0.85 4.08 -4.86
CA PHE A 63 -2.22 3.74 -4.50
C PHE A 63 -2.30 2.44 -3.69
N VAL A 64 -1.60 1.37 -4.12
CA VAL A 64 -1.54 0.10 -3.37
C VAL A 64 -0.92 0.28 -1.99
N LEU A 65 0.18 1.04 -1.89
CA LEU A 65 0.83 1.27 -0.60
C LEU A 65 -0.06 2.08 0.36
N VAL A 66 -0.76 3.09 -0.15
CA VAL A 66 -1.70 3.90 0.66
C VAL A 66 -2.87 3.05 1.14
N THR A 67 -3.46 2.22 0.28
CA THR A 67 -4.57 1.34 0.70
C THR A 67 -4.10 0.31 1.71
N GLU A 68 -2.91 -0.27 1.54
CA GLU A 68 -2.33 -1.22 2.49
C GLU A 68 -2.07 -0.57 3.87
N VAL A 69 -1.44 0.62 3.92
CA VAL A 69 -1.24 1.34 5.19
C VAL A 69 -2.58 1.68 5.86
N THR A 70 -3.58 2.06 5.06
CA THR A 70 -4.92 2.35 5.56
C THR A 70 -5.60 1.09 6.10
N ASN A 71 -5.47 -0.05 5.42
CA ASN A 71 -5.98 -1.34 5.90
C ASN A 71 -5.39 -1.68 7.27
N SER A 72 -4.06 -1.61 7.42
CA SER A 72 -3.39 -1.91 8.69
C SER A 72 -3.77 -0.93 9.80
N ALA A 73 -4.00 0.34 9.48
CA ALA A 73 -4.50 1.33 10.45
C ALA A 73 -5.92 0.99 10.91
N ILE A 74 -6.81 0.58 10.01
CA ILE A 74 -8.17 0.13 10.32
C ILE A 74 -8.13 -1.14 11.17
N GLU A 75 -7.31 -2.13 10.80
CA GLU A 75 -7.15 -3.36 11.58
C GLU A 75 -6.72 -3.07 13.02
N LYS A 76 -5.66 -2.27 13.21
CA LYS A 76 -5.18 -1.86 14.54
C LYS A 76 -6.21 -1.07 15.34
N MET A 77 -7.00 -0.22 14.68
CA MET A 77 -8.10 0.50 15.31
C MET A 77 -9.19 -0.45 15.80
N ILE A 78 -9.60 -1.41 14.96
CA ILE A 78 -10.64 -2.38 15.30
C ILE A 78 -10.16 -3.30 16.43
N ASP A 79 -8.90 -3.75 16.40
CA ASP A 79 -8.31 -4.57 17.47
C ASP A 79 -8.22 -3.83 18.81
N TYR A 80 -7.97 -2.52 18.76
CA TYR A 80 -7.98 -1.68 19.95
C TYR A 80 -9.40 -1.50 20.53
N LEU A 81 -10.42 -1.30 19.68
CA LEU A 81 -11.80 -1.05 20.12
C LEU A 81 -12.54 -2.31 20.56
N ASN A 82 -12.29 -3.45 19.92
CA ASN A 82 -12.95 -4.72 20.19
C ASN A 82 -11.94 -5.88 20.15
N PRO A 83 -11.23 -6.14 21.26
CA PRO A 83 -10.28 -7.26 21.33
C PRO A 83 -10.97 -8.64 21.30
N ALA A 84 -12.28 -8.72 21.55
CA ALA A 84 -13.08 -9.92 21.35
C ALA A 84 -13.60 -10.00 19.90
N ILE A 85 -13.61 -11.19 19.30
CA ILE A 85 -14.06 -11.41 17.93
C ILE A 85 -15.57 -11.12 17.84
N HIS A 86 -15.92 -9.92 17.38
CA HIS A 86 -17.28 -9.52 17.05
C HIS A 86 -17.55 -9.72 15.55
N PRO A 87 -18.71 -10.23 15.13
CA PRO A 87 -19.02 -10.41 13.71
C PRO A 87 -18.83 -9.14 12.86
N SER A 88 -19.17 -7.97 13.41
CA SER A 88 -18.95 -6.68 12.74
C SER A 88 -17.47 -6.33 12.54
N ALA A 89 -16.60 -6.68 13.50
CA ALA A 89 -15.17 -6.45 13.39
C ALA A 89 -14.57 -7.25 12.22
N LYS A 90 -15.04 -8.48 12.03
CA LYS A 90 -14.67 -9.31 10.88
C LYS A 90 -15.07 -8.63 9.55
N ILE A 91 -16.32 -8.19 9.42
CA ILE A 91 -16.81 -7.55 8.18
C ILE A 91 -15.99 -6.31 7.83
N ILE A 92 -15.67 -5.47 8.82
CA ILE A 92 -14.87 -4.25 8.59
C ILE A 92 -13.47 -4.60 8.10
N LYS A 93 -12.81 -5.59 8.72
CA LYS A 93 -11.48 -6.05 8.28
C LYS A 93 -11.52 -6.67 6.88
N ASP A 94 -12.53 -7.48 6.59
CA ASP A 94 -12.72 -8.09 5.26
C ASP A 94 -12.90 -7.02 4.17
N MET A 95 -13.67 -5.95 4.46
CA MET A 95 -13.84 -4.83 3.54
C MET A 95 -12.55 -4.04 3.32
N ALA A 96 -11.78 -3.80 4.39
CA ALA A 96 -10.51 -3.08 4.30
C ALA A 96 -9.46 -3.88 3.49
N ALA A 97 -9.36 -5.19 3.72
CA ALA A 97 -8.54 -6.09 2.90
C ALA A 97 -9.03 -6.15 1.44
N GLY A 98 -10.35 -6.12 1.22
CA GLY A 98 -10.95 -6.04 -0.11
C GLY A 98 -10.53 -4.79 -0.89
N ALA A 99 -10.38 -3.64 -0.22
CA ALA A 99 -9.90 -2.41 -0.85
C ALA A 99 -8.44 -2.54 -1.33
N VAL A 100 -7.57 -3.20 -0.55
CA VAL A 100 -6.19 -3.51 -0.96
C VAL A 100 -6.19 -4.42 -2.19
N LEU A 101 -7.04 -5.46 -2.19
CA LEU A 101 -7.14 -6.39 -3.31
C LEU A 101 -7.54 -5.69 -4.61
N ILE A 102 -8.54 -4.80 -4.56
CA ILE A 102 -8.97 -4.01 -5.72
C ILE A 102 -7.81 -3.14 -6.23
N ALA A 103 -7.11 -2.45 -5.33
CA ALA A 103 -5.96 -1.63 -5.70
C ALA A 103 -4.85 -2.46 -6.36
N ALA A 104 -4.55 -3.64 -5.81
CA ALA A 104 -3.54 -4.55 -6.35
C ALA A 104 -3.90 -5.09 -7.73
N ILE A 105 -5.17 -5.43 -7.97
CA ILE A 105 -5.66 -5.86 -9.30
C ILE A 105 -5.52 -4.72 -10.31
N ILE A 106 -5.93 -3.51 -9.96
CA ILE A 106 -5.78 -2.34 -10.85
C ILE A 106 -4.31 -2.09 -11.19
N ALA A 107 -3.42 -2.14 -10.19
CA ALA A 107 -1.99 -1.96 -10.40
C ALA A 107 -1.40 -3.07 -11.29
N ALA A 108 -1.83 -4.32 -11.12
CA ALA A 108 -1.42 -5.43 -11.97
C ALA A 108 -1.89 -5.23 -13.43
N LEU A 109 -3.13 -4.81 -13.66
CA LEU A 109 -3.66 -4.52 -15.00
C LEU A 109 -2.89 -3.39 -15.68
N ILE A 110 -2.63 -2.29 -14.96
CA ILE A 110 -1.77 -1.19 -15.45
C ILE A 110 -0.38 -1.73 -15.82
N GLY A 111 0.20 -2.56 -14.96
CA GLY A 111 1.48 -3.22 -15.22
C GLY A 111 1.45 -4.05 -16.50
N LEU A 112 0.43 -4.88 -16.71
CA LEU A 112 0.30 -5.68 -17.94
C LEU A 112 0.20 -4.80 -19.18
N ILE A 113 -0.60 -3.72 -19.13
CA ILE A 113 -0.80 -2.80 -20.26
C ILE A 113 0.52 -2.12 -20.66
N ILE A 114 1.33 -1.71 -19.68
CA ILE A 114 2.57 -0.95 -19.94
C ILE A 114 3.75 -1.88 -20.25
N PHE A 115 3.94 -2.93 -19.46
CA PHE A 115 5.14 -3.76 -19.53
C PHE A 115 5.08 -4.85 -20.60
N LEU A 116 3.92 -5.46 -20.89
CA LEU A 116 3.86 -6.56 -21.86
C LEU A 116 4.33 -6.16 -23.26
N PRO A 117 3.89 -5.03 -23.85
CA PRO A 117 4.34 -4.64 -25.19
C PRO A 117 5.84 -4.37 -25.23
N LYS A 118 6.37 -3.70 -24.20
CA LYS A 118 7.78 -3.34 -24.08
C LYS A 118 8.68 -4.56 -23.94
N ILE A 119 8.26 -5.53 -23.13
CA ILE A 119 8.96 -6.81 -22.96
C ILE A 119 8.93 -7.58 -24.27
N TYR A 120 7.77 -7.66 -24.95
CA TYR A 120 7.68 -8.35 -26.22
C TYR A 120 8.63 -7.77 -27.27
N THR A 121 8.71 -6.44 -27.39
CA THR A 121 9.66 -5.78 -28.31
C THR A 121 11.13 -5.95 -27.93
N LEU A 122 11.44 -6.32 -26.69
CA LEU A 122 12.83 -6.54 -26.25
C LEU A 122 13.34 -7.94 -26.66
N PHE A 123 12.43 -8.92 -26.76
CA PHE A 123 12.76 -10.33 -27.03
C PHE A 123 12.51 -10.77 -28.49
N MET A 124 11.75 -10.01 -29.27
CA MET A 124 11.45 -10.24 -30.69
C MET A 124 12.10 -9.17 -31.56
#